data_AF-Q10Z73-F1
#
_entry.id   AF-Q10Z73-F1
#
_cell.length_a   1.000
_cell.length_b   1.000
_cell.length_c   1.000
_cell.angle_alpha   90.00
_cell.angle_beta   90.00
_cell.angle_gamma   90.00
#
_symmetry.space_group_name_H-M   'P 1'
#
loop_
_entity.id
_entity.type
_entity.pdbx_description
1 polymer ?
#
loop_
_entity_poly.entity_id
_entity_poly.type
_entity_poly.pdbx_seq_one_letter_code
_entity_poly.pdbx_strand_id
1 'polypeptide(L)'
;MLKIAIDGLDAVQATKEILAIEGIEGSYKIDGDGYEKGDTLATILTIVGIGSGTSIIINNTLSIAEKIFQCYKKHEKKLEKVEIVSGEKRVVLQGATVEQIKDILESFEGK
;
A
#
# COMPACT_ATOMS: atom_id res chain seq x y z
N MET A 1 -12.87 -2.82 -1.02
CA MET A 1 -11.61 -3.52 -0.72
C MET A 1 -10.47 -2.64 -1.19
N LEU A 2 -9.44 -2.49 -0.36
CA LEU A 2 -8.27 -1.70 -0.67
C LEU A 2 -7.15 -2.61 -1.18
N LYS A 3 -6.52 -2.24 -2.29
CA LYS A 3 -5.40 -2.95 -2.89
C LYS A 3 -4.26 -1.97 -3.11
N ILE A 4 -3.04 -2.36 -2.79
CA ILE A 4 -1.84 -1.59 -3.03
C ILE A 4 -0.96 -2.44 -3.94
N ALA A 5 -0.85 -2.07 -5.20
CA ALA A 5 0.08 -2.66 -6.15
C ALA A 5 1.42 -1.95 -6.02
N ILE A 6 2.46 -2.69 -5.69
CA ILE A 6 3.83 -2.23 -5.53
C ILE A 6 4.66 -2.95 -6.59
N ASP A 7 5.34 -2.21 -7.45
CA ASP A 7 6.18 -2.72 -8.52
C ASP A 7 7.61 -2.24 -8.30
N GLY A 8 8.55 -3.18 -8.34
CA GLY A 8 9.97 -2.91 -8.17
C GLY A 8 10.73 -4.07 -7.54
N LEU A 9 12.05 -3.98 -7.56
CA LEU A 9 12.94 -4.99 -6.98
C LEU A 9 12.70 -5.23 -5.48
N ASP A 10 12.25 -4.19 -4.76
CA ASP A 10 11.97 -4.24 -3.31
C ASP A 10 10.47 -4.33 -2.98
N ALA A 11 9.59 -4.59 -3.98
CA ALA A 11 8.13 -4.58 -3.79
C ALA A 11 7.64 -5.53 -2.69
N VAL A 12 8.23 -6.72 -2.62
CA VAL A 12 7.88 -7.75 -1.61
C VAL A 12 8.25 -7.28 -0.21
N GLN A 13 9.44 -6.69 -0.06
CA GLN A 13 9.96 -6.21 1.22
C GLN A 13 9.14 -5.01 1.71
N ALA A 14 8.85 -4.07 0.81
CA ALA A 14 8.00 -2.93 1.10
C ALA A 14 6.60 -3.37 1.56
N THR A 15 6.02 -4.35 0.85
CA THR A 15 4.72 -4.91 1.22
C THR A 15 4.73 -5.59 2.60
N LYS A 16 5.79 -6.33 2.92
CA LYS A 16 5.95 -6.96 4.24
C LYS A 16 6.09 -5.94 5.35
N GLU A 17 6.82 -4.84 5.13
CA GLU A 17 6.92 -3.74 6.09
C GLU A 17 5.55 -3.09 6.34
N ILE A 18 4.73 -2.94 5.30
CA ILE A 18 3.37 -2.41 5.43
C ILE A 18 2.44 -3.41 6.14
N LEU A 19 2.52 -4.71 5.83
CA LEU A 19 1.70 -5.71 6.53
C LEU A 19 2.13 -5.91 7.99
N ALA A 20 3.40 -5.68 8.31
CA ALA A 20 3.91 -5.72 9.68
C ALA A 20 3.42 -4.55 10.55
N ILE A 21 2.65 -3.61 9.98
CA ILE A 21 2.02 -2.53 10.73
C ILE A 21 0.92 -3.11 11.61
N GLU A 22 1.10 -2.97 12.91
CA GLU A 22 0.09 -3.34 13.90
C GLU A 22 -1.23 -2.59 13.61
N GLY A 23 -2.30 -3.37 13.39
CA GLY A 23 -3.61 -2.85 13.00
C GLY A 23 -3.96 -2.97 11.51
N ILE A 24 -3.04 -3.37 10.63
CA ILE A 24 -3.39 -3.74 9.24
C ILE A 24 -3.65 -5.23 9.16
N GLU A 25 -4.86 -5.61 8.74
CA GLU A 25 -5.21 -6.99 8.42
C GLU A 25 -5.35 -7.14 6.90
N GLY A 26 -4.39 -7.83 6.32
CA GLY A 26 -4.26 -7.93 4.88
C GLY A 26 -3.64 -9.24 4.45
N SER A 27 -3.72 -9.48 3.15
CA SER A 27 -2.96 -10.53 2.48
C SER A 27 -2.37 -9.92 1.23
N TYR A 28 -1.09 -10.15 1.00
CA TYR A 28 -0.47 -9.78 -0.26
C TYR A 28 -0.31 -10.99 -1.15
N LYS A 29 -0.39 -10.74 -2.45
CA LYS A 29 0.00 -11.68 -3.49
C LYS A 29 1.22 -11.11 -4.17
N ILE A 30 2.25 -11.93 -4.30
CA ILE A 30 3.38 -11.59 -5.16
C ILE A 30 2.93 -11.96 -6.56
N ASP A 31 2.76 -10.95 -7.41
CA ASP A 31 2.46 -11.15 -8.81
C ASP A 31 3.81 -11.31 -9.52
N GLY A 32 4.29 -12.56 -9.54
CA GLY A 32 5.51 -12.93 -10.24
C GLY A 32 5.33 -13.02 -11.75
N ASP A 33 4.15 -12.67 -12.27
CA ASP A 33 3.78 -12.72 -13.69
C ASP A 33 4.01 -11.37 -14.41
N GLY A 34 4.64 -10.39 -13.75
CA GLY A 34 5.17 -9.16 -14.36
C GLY A 34 6.29 -9.36 -15.40
N TYR A 35 6.53 -10.60 -15.86
CA TYR A 35 7.51 -10.94 -16.88
C TYR A 35 7.23 -10.32 -18.27
N GLU A 36 6.06 -9.71 -18.50
CA GLU A 36 5.79 -9.07 -19.79
C GLU A 36 6.37 -7.65 -19.92
N LYS A 37 6.94 -7.05 -18.87
CA LYS A 37 7.53 -5.71 -18.98
C LYS A 37 8.73 -5.40 -18.08
N GLY A 38 9.68 -6.33 -18.02
CA GLY A 38 11.09 -6.04 -17.67
C GLY A 38 11.42 -6.14 -16.19
N ASP A 39 12.22 -7.14 -15.82
CA ASP A 39 13.10 -7.26 -14.64
C ASP A 39 12.62 -6.91 -13.21
N THR A 40 11.40 -6.42 -12.99
CA THR A 40 10.89 -6.05 -11.66
C THR A 40 9.84 -6.99 -11.09
N LEU A 41 9.84 -7.11 -9.76
CA LEU A 41 8.85 -7.89 -9.01
C LEU A 41 7.62 -7.02 -8.72
N ALA A 42 6.43 -7.52 -9.03
CA ALA A 42 5.18 -6.87 -8.62
C ALA A 42 4.59 -7.58 -7.40
N THR A 43 4.08 -6.81 -6.44
CA THR A 43 3.38 -7.31 -5.25
C THR A 43 2.09 -6.54 -5.07
N ILE A 44 0.98 -7.26 -4.95
CA ILE A 44 -0.35 -6.70 -4.74
C ILE A 44 -0.76 -7.00 -3.30
N LEU A 45 -0.61 -6.02 -2.42
CA LEU A 45 -1.13 -6.05 -1.07
C LEU A 45 -2.64 -5.80 -1.09
N THR A 46 -3.43 -6.76 -0.62
CA THR A 46 -4.87 -6.57 -0.42
C THR A 46 -5.14 -6.39 1.06
N ILE A 47 -5.60 -5.20 1.44
CA ILE A 47 -6.02 -4.90 2.82
C ILE A 47 -7.51 -5.27 2.90
N VAL A 48 -7.79 -6.31 3.69
CA VAL A 48 -9.13 -6.88 3.86
C VAL A 48 -9.83 -6.29 5.08
N GLY A 49 -9.07 -5.76 6.03
CA GLY A 49 -9.55 -5.05 7.19
C GLY A 49 -8.45 -4.22 7.84
N ILE A 50 -8.84 -3.25 8.63
CA ILE A 50 -7.95 -2.58 9.58
C ILE A 50 -8.50 -3.01 10.94
N GLY A 51 -7.73 -3.82 11.66
CA GLY A 51 -8.24 -4.64 12.77
C GLY A 51 -8.78 -3.82 13.93
N SER A 52 -9.96 -4.21 14.40
CA SER A 52 -10.69 -3.61 15.54
C SER A 52 -10.24 -4.20 16.88
N GLY A 53 -8.98 -4.02 17.26
CA GLY A 53 -8.56 -4.20 18.66
C GLY A 53 -8.92 -2.95 19.46
N THR A 54 -10.14 -2.91 20.04
CA THR A 54 -10.71 -2.02 21.08
C THR A 54 -10.10 -0.62 21.41
N SER A 55 -9.35 0.06 20.52
CA SER A 55 -8.79 1.40 20.76
C SER A 55 -8.15 2.10 19.54
N ILE A 56 -8.38 1.63 18.30
CA ILE A 56 -7.62 2.09 17.11
C ILE A 56 -8.51 2.70 16.01
N ILE A 57 -9.80 2.92 16.29
CA ILE A 57 -10.70 3.53 15.32
C ILE A 57 -10.42 5.03 15.29
N ILE A 58 -10.34 5.60 14.08
CA ILE A 58 -10.37 7.04 13.72
C ILE A 58 -9.02 7.71 13.36
N ASN A 59 -7.84 7.24 13.84
CA ASN A 59 -6.57 7.94 13.54
C ASN A 59 -5.56 7.16 12.67
N ASN A 60 -5.86 5.92 12.28
CA ASN A 60 -4.85 5.01 11.72
C ASN A 60 -4.57 5.23 10.23
N THR A 61 -5.48 5.86 9.49
CA THR A 61 -5.37 6.11 8.05
C THR A 61 -4.15 6.97 7.71
N LEU A 62 -3.90 7.99 8.54
CA LEU A 62 -2.71 8.84 8.44
C LEU A 62 -1.44 8.05 8.79
N SER A 63 -1.43 7.28 9.87
CA SER A 63 -0.26 6.46 10.24
C SER A 63 0.07 5.39 9.21
N ILE A 64 -0.93 4.78 8.60
CA ILE A 64 -0.78 3.84 7.48
C ILE A 64 -0.23 4.59 6.26
N ALA A 65 -0.79 5.75 5.91
CA ALA A 65 -0.29 6.58 4.82
C ALA A 65 1.18 7.01 5.03
N GLU A 66 1.53 7.43 6.24
CA GLU A 66 2.89 7.83 6.62
C GLU A 66 3.86 6.65 6.52
N LYS A 67 3.46 5.46 6.99
CA LYS A 67 4.30 4.26 6.89
C LYS A 67 4.45 3.78 5.45
N ILE A 68 3.39 3.81 4.64
CA ILE A 68 3.47 3.52 3.20
C ILE A 68 4.40 4.52 2.52
N PHE A 69 4.28 5.81 2.83
CA PHE A 69 5.13 6.86 2.25
C PHE A 69 6.59 6.74 2.71
N GLN A 70 6.85 6.43 3.98
CA GLN A 70 8.18 6.14 4.52
C GLN A 70 8.80 4.94 3.82
N CYS A 71 8.04 3.86 3.67
CA CYS A 71 8.47 2.65 2.98
C CYS A 71 8.76 2.95 1.50
N TYR A 72 7.87 3.69 0.82
CA TYR A 72 8.07 4.17 -0.53
C TYR A 72 9.34 5.02 -0.64
N LYS A 73 9.54 6.01 0.24
CA LYS A 73 10.73 6.87 0.28
C LYS A 73 12.03 6.08 0.49
N LYS A 74 12.00 5.09 1.39
CA LYS A 74 13.14 4.21 1.69
C LYS A 74 13.53 3.38 0.48
N HIS A 75 12.54 2.96 -0.31
CA HIS A 75 12.73 2.12 -1.48
C HIS A 75 12.52 2.87 -2.80
N GLU A 76 12.48 4.21 -2.82
CA GLU A 76 12.07 4.99 -4.01
C GLU A 76 13.01 4.74 -5.20
N LYS A 77 14.26 4.37 -4.91
CA LYS A 77 15.27 4.03 -5.91
C LYS A 77 15.13 2.62 -6.49
N LYS A 78 14.34 1.76 -5.84
CA LYS A 78 14.15 0.34 -6.17
C LYS A 78 12.69 0.00 -6.51
N LEU A 79 11.77 0.91 -6.23
CA LEU A 79 10.37 0.83 -6.60
C LEU A 79 10.19 1.58 -7.90
N GLU A 80 9.78 0.87 -8.95
CA GLU A 80 9.47 1.50 -10.24
C GLU A 80 8.10 2.18 -10.18
N LYS A 81 7.13 1.55 -9.53
CA LYS A 81 5.77 2.07 -9.49
C LYS A 81 5.03 1.57 -8.27
N VAL A 82 4.32 2.45 -7.58
CA VAL A 82 3.41 2.01 -6.50
C VAL A 82 2.05 2.64 -6.74
N GLU A 83 0.98 1.90 -6.53
CA GLU A 83 -0.38 2.29 -6.86
C GLU A 83 -1.36 1.79 -5.81
N ILE A 84 -2.20 2.66 -5.28
CA ILE A 84 -3.27 2.28 -4.36
C ILE A 84 -4.58 2.31 -5.15
N VAL A 85 -5.31 1.21 -5.10
CA VAL A 85 -6.59 0.97 -5.76
C VAL A 85 -7.65 0.70 -4.70
N SER A 86 -8.69 1.52 -4.66
CA SER A 86 -9.85 1.34 -3.78
C SER A 86 -11.12 1.47 -4.60
N GLY A 87 -11.76 0.34 -4.92
CA GLY A 87 -12.90 0.31 -5.82
C GLY A 87 -12.55 0.91 -7.19
N GLU A 88 -13.20 2.03 -7.54
CA GLU A 88 -12.98 2.78 -8.78
C GLU A 88 -11.86 3.84 -8.66
N LYS A 89 -11.40 4.15 -7.45
CA LYS A 89 -10.32 5.11 -7.23
C LYS A 89 -8.96 4.43 -7.37
N ARG A 90 -8.04 5.05 -8.12
CA ARG A 90 -6.65 4.63 -8.27
C ARG A 90 -5.75 5.85 -8.11
N VAL A 91 -4.76 5.78 -7.21
CA VAL A 91 -3.70 6.77 -7.09
C VAL A 91 -2.35 6.11 -7.33
N VAL A 92 -1.48 6.78 -8.08
CA VAL A 92 -0.08 6.35 -8.25
C VAL A 92 0.76 7.09 -7.22
N LEU A 93 1.43 6.34 -6.36
CA LEU A 93 2.33 6.81 -5.30
C LEU A 93 3.62 7.45 -5.82
N GLN A 94 3.96 7.22 -7.10
CA GLN A 94 5.06 7.86 -7.80
C GLN A 94 4.83 9.39 -7.88
N GLY A 95 5.26 10.10 -6.84
CA GLY A 95 5.02 11.53 -6.66
C GLY A 95 3.79 11.89 -5.82
N ALA A 96 3.07 10.91 -5.25
CA ALA A 96 1.99 11.21 -4.31
C ALA A 96 2.52 11.63 -2.94
N THR A 97 1.78 12.50 -2.26
CA THR A 97 2.08 12.89 -0.88
C THR A 97 1.35 11.99 0.13
N VAL A 98 1.81 12.00 1.38
CA VAL A 98 1.12 11.35 2.52
C VAL A 98 -0.37 11.71 2.54
N GLU A 99 -0.71 12.97 2.27
CA GLU A 99 -2.09 13.45 2.26
C GLU A 99 -2.92 12.81 1.14
N GLN A 100 -2.37 12.63 -0.07
CA GLN A 100 -3.08 11.96 -1.16
C GLN A 100 -3.30 10.47 -0.89
N ILE A 101 -2.33 9.82 -0.24
CA ILE A 101 -2.46 8.43 0.20
C ILE A 101 -3.57 8.34 1.26
N LYS A 102 -3.53 9.24 2.24
CA LYS A 102 -4.55 9.35 3.30
C LYS A 102 -5.94 9.56 2.72
N ASP A 103 -6.12 10.48 1.77
CA ASP A 103 -7.42 10.76 1.14
C ASP A 103 -8.04 9.51 0.48
N ILE A 104 -7.21 8.69 -0.19
CA ILE A 104 -7.66 7.45 -0.84
C ILE A 104 -8.07 6.40 0.18
N LEU A 105 -7.30 6.30 1.27
CA LEU A 105 -7.57 5.40 2.37
C LEU A 105 -8.82 5.84 3.18
N GLU A 106 -8.99 7.14 3.44
CA GLU A 106 -10.18 7.70 4.11
C GLU A 106 -11.42 7.55 3.24
N SER A 107 -11.26 7.74 1.92
CA SER A 107 -12.31 7.44 0.95
C SER A 107 -12.74 5.97 0.95
N PHE A 108 -11.91 5.07 1.49
CA PHE A 108 -12.24 3.67 1.65
C PHE A 108 -12.97 3.38 2.97
N GLU A 109 -12.59 4.03 4.08
CA GLU A 109 -13.29 3.91 5.37
C GLU A 109 -14.66 4.59 5.37
N GLY A 110 -14.86 5.64 4.58
CA GLY A 110 -16.09 6.44 4.57
C GLY A 110 -17.26 5.87 3.74
N LYS A 111 -17.26 4.58 3.38
CA LYS A 111 -18.29 3.97 2.52
C LYS A 111 -18.86 2.67 3.06
#